data_AF-A0A928Z8X6-F1
#
_entry.id   AF-A0A928Z8X6-F1
#
_cell.length_a   1.000
_cell.length_b   1.000
_cell.length_c   1.000
_cell.angle_alpha   90.00
_cell.angle_beta   90.00
_cell.angle_gamma   90.00
#
_symmetry.space_group_name_H-M   'P 1'
#
loop_
_entity.id
_entity.type
_entity.pdbx_description
1 polymer ?
#
loop_
_entity_poly.entity_id
_entity_poly.type
_entity_poly.pdbx_seq_one_letter_code
_entity_poly.pdbx_strand_id
1 'polypeptide(L)'
;MKVLHGTWIPEHGDDFIQSGGFYLWVETSEVKKRRKKSDRHPRHLEDEQLHDFIRNDLGISTGISRGDRYAHQVIERNFLLPSTEESPLPSLELVRYFETDEPDSIQLQSWKIDCVAIEKIIKVVSDLHFLAFYNIQDIQFGSDLLFWYHYVQFFREILLKDQYIPALTYRELKPKKRSKKIPSEIYPGWEIVSSQYESRLKQFVEWMPIACTTGFEKLDRSSQLWNKETLLRHFSECLLHDALMQTALPAVFTRKIENSLIADCLYLNTTKLPPFQSRSISLETYQQWQGWQHQVVGDRANSNFDLGFKLIEASNLDLEAWKLEFLAVAKDDPSLKLSLDDYWYLETKNKTQIRKQFGKEFEKSILLELGYAARMYPKIWSGLETDKPIGLQLTLSEAFEFLKESAWVLEDSGYKVIIPAWWTPEGRRRAKIRLKASEKNSPSTSTSSQSKGYFSLDRIVQYEYELSLG
;
A
#
# COMPACT_ATOMS: atom_id res chain seq x y z
N MET A 1 33.51 -2.47 -5.92
CA MET A 1 32.04 -2.42 -6.06
C MET A 1 31.39 -2.78 -4.73
N LYS A 2 30.35 -2.07 -4.31
CA LYS A 2 29.56 -2.36 -3.10
C LYS A 2 28.12 -2.69 -3.49
N VAL A 3 27.58 -3.81 -3.00
CA VAL A 3 26.18 -4.20 -3.22
C VAL A 3 25.42 -4.09 -1.91
N LEU A 4 24.33 -3.34 -1.94
CA LEU A 4 23.42 -3.14 -0.82
C LEU A 4 22.38 -4.27 -0.80
N HIS A 5 22.35 -4.97 0.32
CA HIS A 5 21.38 -6.02 0.60
C HIS A 5 20.50 -5.59 1.76
N GLY A 6 19.28 -6.11 1.77
CA GLY A 6 18.31 -5.74 2.80
C GLY A 6 17.17 -6.72 2.91
N THR A 7 16.81 -7.06 4.14
CA THR A 7 15.64 -7.90 4.38
C THR A 7 14.97 -7.63 5.72
N TRP A 8 13.69 -7.99 5.78
CA TRP A 8 12.93 -8.07 7.01
C TRP A 8 13.26 -9.34 7.78
N ILE A 9 13.55 -9.21 9.07
CA ILE A 9 13.85 -10.33 9.97
C ILE A 9 12.91 -10.23 11.18
N PRO A 10 11.96 -11.18 11.34
CA PRO A 10 11.17 -11.31 12.56
C PRO A 10 12.07 -11.61 13.77
N GLU A 11 11.70 -11.10 14.95
CA GLU A 11 12.38 -11.40 16.21
C GLU A 11 12.18 -12.86 16.62
N HIS A 12 13.14 -13.43 17.34
CA HIS A 12 13.04 -14.79 17.85
C HIS A 12 12.10 -14.86 19.06
N GLY A 13 11.07 -15.71 18.99
CA GLY A 13 10.15 -15.96 20.10
C GLY A 13 8.80 -16.51 19.64
N ASP A 14 8.05 -17.07 20.60
CA ASP A 14 6.67 -17.55 20.41
C ASP A 14 5.64 -16.63 21.10
N ASP A 15 6.03 -15.38 21.33
CA ASP A 15 5.17 -14.36 21.93
C ASP A 15 3.96 -14.08 21.04
N PHE A 16 2.87 -13.60 21.64
CA PHE A 16 1.63 -13.39 20.88
C PHE A 16 1.79 -12.30 19.83
N ILE A 17 2.50 -11.24 20.20
CA ILE A 17 2.95 -10.21 19.28
C ILE A 17 4.44 -10.45 19.07
N GLN A 18 4.79 -10.70 17.81
CA GLN A 18 6.17 -10.79 17.36
C GLN A 18 6.51 -9.48 16.65
N SER A 19 7.60 -8.84 17.07
CA SER A 19 8.13 -7.68 16.36
C SER A 19 9.16 -8.15 15.32
N GLY A 20 9.69 -7.21 14.53
CA GLY A 20 10.78 -7.50 13.62
C GLY A 20 11.54 -6.24 13.26
N GLY A 21 12.62 -6.39 12.51
CA GLY A 21 13.41 -5.27 12.03
C GLY A 21 13.76 -5.42 10.55
N PHE A 22 13.94 -4.29 9.88
CA PHE A 22 14.51 -4.24 8.55
C PHE A 22 16.01 -4.01 8.66
N TYR A 23 16.82 -4.93 8.15
CA TYR A 23 18.26 -4.93 8.32
C TYR A 23 18.95 -4.76 6.98
N LEU A 24 19.91 -3.83 6.92
CA LEU A 24 20.76 -3.60 5.76
C LEU A 24 22.17 -4.12 6.02
N TRP A 25 22.78 -4.71 5.02
CA TRP A 25 24.20 -5.04 5.02
C TRP A 25 24.81 -4.79 3.64
N VAL A 26 26.13 -4.79 3.55
CA VAL A 26 26.85 -4.43 2.33
C VAL A 26 27.82 -5.53 1.94
N GLU A 27 27.64 -6.08 0.76
CA GLU A 27 28.60 -6.98 0.13
C GLU A 27 29.63 -6.17 -0.67
N THR A 28 30.88 -6.64 -0.68
CA THR A 28 32.00 -5.98 -1.34
C THR A 28 32.73 -6.96 -2.24
N SER A 29 33.36 -6.43 -3.29
CA SER A 29 34.21 -7.22 -4.18
C SER A 29 35.48 -7.75 -3.50
N GLU A 30 35.87 -7.17 -2.36
CA GLU A 30 37.09 -7.53 -1.64
C GLU A 30 36.85 -8.69 -0.67
N VAL A 31 37.71 -9.71 -0.72
CA VAL A 31 37.65 -10.87 0.19
C VAL A 31 38.62 -10.64 1.34
N LYS A 32 38.11 -10.53 2.58
CA LYS A 32 38.97 -10.48 3.77
C LYS A 32 39.58 -11.85 4.06
N LYS A 33 40.89 -11.99 3.89
CA LYS A 33 41.62 -13.22 4.22
C LYS A 33 41.73 -13.40 5.73
N ARG A 34 41.08 -14.42 6.28
CA ARG A 34 41.16 -14.78 7.71
C ARG A 34 42.09 -15.96 7.92
N ARG A 35 42.89 -15.92 8.98
CA ARG A 35 43.86 -16.98 9.34
C ARG A 35 43.21 -18.26 9.90
N LYS A 36 41.93 -18.22 10.28
CA LYS A 36 41.14 -19.35 10.79
C LYS A 36 39.79 -19.42 10.09
N LYS A 37 39.24 -20.64 9.93
CA LYS A 37 37.87 -20.85 9.43
C LYS A 37 36.90 -20.12 10.37
N SER A 38 36.08 -19.25 9.80
CA SER A 38 35.13 -18.41 10.51
C SER A 38 33.76 -18.58 9.89
N ASP A 39 32.73 -18.53 10.73
CA ASP A 39 31.32 -18.51 10.37
C ASP A 39 30.83 -17.13 9.89
N ARG A 40 31.72 -16.15 9.71
CA ARG A 40 31.38 -14.80 9.23
C ARG A 40 31.58 -14.67 7.73
N HIS A 41 30.67 -13.97 7.07
CA HIS A 41 30.73 -13.79 5.61
C HIS A 41 32.03 -13.07 5.21
N PRO A 42 32.84 -13.58 4.26
CA PRO A 42 34.15 -13.01 3.98
C PRO A 42 34.13 -11.72 3.16
N ARG A 43 32.97 -11.38 2.56
CA ARG A 43 32.79 -10.23 1.66
C ARG A 43 31.90 -9.10 2.23
N HIS A 44 31.51 -9.13 3.51
CA HIS A 44 30.69 -8.05 4.08
C HIS A 44 31.53 -6.91 4.67
N LEU A 45 31.00 -5.69 4.66
CA LEU A 45 31.54 -4.60 5.48
C LEU A 45 31.29 -4.87 6.97
N GLU A 46 32.32 -4.73 7.80
CA GLU A 46 32.28 -5.05 9.23
C GLU A 46 32.18 -3.76 10.05
N ASP A 47 31.45 -3.83 11.16
CA ASP A 47 31.39 -2.84 12.25
C ASP A 47 31.59 -1.36 11.82
N GLU A 48 32.72 -0.74 12.19
CA GLU A 48 33.03 0.68 11.91
C GLU A 48 32.99 1.03 10.42
N GLN A 49 33.43 0.12 9.54
CA GLN A 49 33.42 0.36 8.08
C GLN A 49 32.00 0.39 7.52
N LEU A 50 31.12 -0.46 8.04
CA LEU A 50 29.70 -0.47 7.66
C LEU A 50 29.03 0.81 8.15
N HIS A 51 29.26 1.18 9.41
CA HIS A 51 28.71 2.38 10.00
C HIS A 51 29.12 3.64 9.23
N ASP A 52 30.43 3.79 8.95
CA ASP A 52 30.95 4.95 8.22
C ASP A 52 30.40 5.04 6.80
N PHE A 53 30.23 3.90 6.13
CA PHE A 53 29.62 3.85 4.81
C PHE A 53 28.16 4.30 4.81
N ILE A 54 27.33 3.77 5.72
CA ILE A 54 25.91 4.14 5.82
C ILE A 54 25.74 5.63 6.18
N ARG A 55 26.59 6.15 7.06
CA ARG A 55 26.48 7.52 7.56
C ARG A 55 27.08 8.56 6.62
N ASN A 56 28.32 8.35 6.18
CA ASN A 56 29.10 9.37 5.48
C ASN A 56 28.86 9.29 3.97
N ASP A 57 28.81 8.08 3.40
CA ASP A 57 28.68 7.90 1.95
C ASP A 57 27.20 7.92 1.52
N LEU A 58 26.32 7.30 2.30
CA LEU A 58 24.87 7.24 1.99
C LEU A 58 24.05 8.35 2.66
N GLY A 59 24.60 9.07 3.64
CA GLY A 59 23.90 10.16 4.32
C GLY A 59 22.65 9.73 5.10
N ILE A 60 22.54 8.44 5.43
CA ILE A 60 21.38 7.91 6.14
C ILE A 60 21.54 8.20 7.63
N SER A 61 20.68 9.09 8.13
CA SER A 61 20.51 9.24 9.56
C SER A 61 19.72 8.06 10.10
N THR A 62 20.39 7.20 10.86
CA THR A 62 19.77 6.13 11.65
C THR A 62 19.00 6.66 12.88
N GLY A 63 18.58 7.93 12.88
CA GLY A 63 17.60 8.47 13.82
C GLY A 63 18.13 9.12 15.10
N ILE A 64 19.45 9.20 15.36
CA ILE A 64 19.94 9.57 16.71
C ILE A 64 20.78 10.86 16.73
N SER A 65 20.39 11.76 17.65
CA SER A 65 21.12 12.98 18.03
C SER A 65 22.43 12.64 18.76
N ARG A 66 23.44 13.52 18.61
CA ARG A 66 24.86 13.45 19.04
C ARG A 66 25.23 13.02 20.49
N GLY A 67 24.35 12.43 21.30
CA GLY A 67 24.55 12.21 22.74
C GLY A 67 24.69 10.76 23.24
N ASP A 68 24.23 9.75 22.51
CA ASP A 68 24.13 8.39 23.06
C ASP A 68 25.29 7.48 22.60
N ARG A 69 26.20 7.16 23.52
CA ARG A 69 27.47 6.42 23.24
C ARG A 69 27.27 4.91 23.01
N TYR A 70 26.02 4.42 23.04
CA TYR A 70 25.68 2.99 22.95
C TYR A 70 24.72 2.63 21.81
N ALA A 71 24.32 3.59 20.96
CA ALA A 71 23.13 3.43 20.09
C ALA A 71 23.41 3.32 18.57
N HIS A 72 24.66 3.05 18.16
CA HIS A 72 25.00 2.73 16.76
C HIS A 72 25.38 1.25 16.66
N GLN A 73 24.54 0.35 17.18
CA GLN A 73 24.89 -1.06 17.15
C GLN A 73 24.72 -1.55 15.72
N VAL A 74 25.86 -1.74 15.06
CA VAL A 74 25.97 -2.80 14.08
C VAL A 74 25.59 -4.08 14.81
N ILE A 75 24.55 -4.75 14.31
CA ILE A 75 23.99 -5.93 14.94
C ILE A 75 24.30 -7.13 14.06
N GLU A 76 24.82 -8.19 14.68
CA GLU A 76 25.05 -9.45 13.99
C GLU A 76 23.71 -10.16 13.72
N ARG A 77 23.52 -10.58 12.47
CA ARG A 77 22.40 -11.41 12.02
C ARG A 77 22.92 -12.62 11.26
N ASN A 78 22.13 -13.68 11.25
CA ASN A 78 22.47 -14.95 10.60
C ASN A 78 21.74 -15.05 9.26
N PHE A 79 22.46 -15.42 8.21
CA PHE A 79 21.90 -15.61 6.88
C PHE A 79 22.22 -17.00 6.35
N LEU A 80 21.23 -17.67 5.75
CA LEU A 80 21.44 -18.88 4.97
C LEU A 80 21.78 -18.49 3.51
N LEU A 81 23.04 -18.65 3.11
CA LEU A 81 23.51 -18.23 1.79
C LEU A 81 24.04 -19.40 0.96
N PRO A 82 23.84 -19.38 -0.38
CA PRO A 82 24.45 -20.35 -1.29
C PRO A 82 25.96 -20.39 -1.11
N SER A 83 26.51 -21.56 -0.85
CA SER A 83 27.90 -21.75 -0.46
C SER A 83 28.47 -23.04 -1.06
N THR A 84 29.77 -22.99 -1.33
CA THR A 84 30.61 -24.18 -1.56
C THR A 84 31.01 -24.81 -0.22
N GLU A 85 31.82 -25.86 -0.20
CA GLU A 85 32.33 -26.46 1.06
C GLU A 85 33.16 -25.48 1.92
N GLU A 86 33.76 -24.47 1.30
CA GLU A 86 34.73 -23.57 1.95
C GLU A 86 34.26 -22.12 2.09
N SER A 87 33.39 -21.63 1.19
CA SER A 87 33.04 -20.20 1.14
C SER A 87 31.66 -19.92 0.53
N PRO A 88 31.02 -18.79 0.91
CA PRO A 88 29.78 -18.37 0.28
C PRO A 88 30.04 -17.87 -1.14
N LEU A 89 29.09 -18.15 -2.02
CA LEU A 89 29.08 -17.61 -3.37
C LEU A 89 28.77 -16.11 -3.32
N PRO A 90 29.41 -15.29 -4.17
CA PRO A 90 29.06 -13.88 -4.29
C PRO A 90 27.63 -13.73 -4.81
N SER A 91 26.97 -12.62 -4.48
CA SER A 91 25.66 -12.27 -5.06
C SER A 91 25.69 -12.21 -6.58
N LEU A 92 24.55 -12.43 -7.23
CA LEU A 92 24.43 -12.42 -8.71
C LEU A 92 24.88 -11.08 -9.31
N GLU A 93 24.70 -9.99 -8.56
CA GLU A 93 25.15 -8.65 -8.91
C GLU A 93 26.68 -8.54 -8.91
N LEU A 94 27.35 -9.19 -7.95
CA LEU A 94 28.81 -9.21 -7.85
C LEU A 94 29.47 -10.23 -8.76
N VAL A 95 28.83 -11.39 -9.03
CA VAL A 95 29.36 -12.45 -9.92
C VAL A 95 29.76 -11.87 -11.28
N ARG A 96 29.04 -10.88 -11.80
CA ARG A 96 29.33 -10.24 -13.09
C ARG A 96 30.70 -9.58 -13.18
N TYR A 97 31.30 -9.26 -12.04
CA TYR A 97 32.64 -8.67 -11.95
C TYR A 97 33.74 -9.71 -11.71
N PHE A 98 33.36 -10.98 -11.57
CA PHE A 98 34.28 -12.10 -11.37
C PHE A 98 34.21 -13.05 -12.57
N GLU A 99 35.35 -13.34 -13.17
CA GLU A 99 35.49 -14.43 -14.14
C GLU A 99 35.67 -15.74 -13.38
N THR A 100 34.63 -16.19 -12.67
CA THR A 100 34.65 -17.45 -11.91
C THR A 100 33.79 -18.50 -12.57
N ASP A 101 34.33 -19.73 -12.67
CA ASP A 101 33.61 -20.91 -13.15
C ASP A 101 32.44 -21.27 -12.22
N GLU A 102 31.43 -21.93 -12.79
CA GLU A 102 30.30 -22.45 -12.01
C GLU A 102 30.78 -23.53 -11.04
N PRO A 103 30.39 -23.47 -9.75
CA PRO A 103 30.84 -24.44 -8.75
C PRO A 103 30.16 -25.81 -8.94
N ASP A 104 30.91 -26.89 -8.71
CA ASP A 104 30.42 -28.28 -8.86
C ASP A 104 29.32 -28.66 -7.85
N SER A 105 29.29 -28.01 -6.68
CA SER A 105 28.25 -28.23 -5.67
C SER A 105 27.90 -26.95 -4.91
N ILE A 106 26.59 -26.77 -4.66
CA ILE A 106 26.03 -25.60 -3.98
C ILE A 106 25.08 -26.09 -2.91
N GLN A 107 25.24 -25.59 -1.69
CA GLN A 107 24.33 -25.83 -0.57
C GLN A 107 24.13 -24.54 0.24
N LEU A 108 23.03 -24.45 0.97
CA LEU A 108 22.81 -23.34 1.90
C LEU A 108 23.62 -23.57 3.17
N GLN A 109 24.44 -22.59 3.55
CA GLN A 109 25.19 -22.59 4.80
C GLN A 109 24.92 -21.30 5.58
N SER A 110 25.08 -21.37 6.89
CA SER A 110 24.88 -20.24 7.80
C SER A 110 26.11 -19.34 7.83
N TRP A 111 25.87 -18.04 7.65
CA TRP A 111 26.88 -17.00 7.77
C TRP A 111 26.41 -15.87 8.67
N LYS A 112 27.28 -15.43 9.56
CA LYS A 112 27.09 -14.23 10.38
C LYS A 112 27.51 -12.99 9.59
N ILE A 113 26.63 -12.00 9.60
CA ILE A 113 26.78 -10.75 8.87
C ILE A 113 26.45 -9.59 9.80
N ASP A 114 27.32 -8.59 9.80
CA ASP A 114 27.08 -7.31 10.45
C ASP A 114 26.05 -6.49 9.65
N CYS A 115 24.99 -6.07 10.34
CA CYS A 115 23.87 -5.34 9.75
C CYS A 115 23.57 -4.05 10.50
N VAL A 116 22.90 -3.11 9.83
CA VAL A 116 22.30 -1.91 10.42
C VAL A 116 20.78 -2.04 10.39
N ALA A 117 20.13 -1.86 11.54
CA ALA A 117 18.67 -1.81 11.64
C ALA A 117 18.13 -0.46 11.17
N ILE A 118 17.03 -0.48 10.42
CA ILE A 118 16.40 0.71 9.84
C ILE A 118 15.02 0.95 10.46
N GLU A 119 14.83 2.12 11.07
CA GLU A 119 13.54 2.53 11.64
C GLU A 119 12.60 3.12 10.58
N LYS A 120 13.04 4.15 9.85
CA LYS A 120 12.21 4.86 8.86
C LYS A 120 12.25 4.15 7.49
N ILE A 121 11.80 2.90 7.45
CA ILE A 121 11.93 1.98 6.31
C ILE A 121 11.48 2.64 5.00
N ILE A 122 10.27 3.20 4.96
CA ILE A 122 9.69 3.80 3.75
C ILE A 122 10.60 4.90 3.17
N LYS A 123 11.10 5.79 4.03
CA LYS A 123 11.98 6.89 3.62
C LYS A 123 13.33 6.35 3.18
N VAL A 124 13.98 5.55 4.04
CA VAL A 124 15.37 5.10 3.81
C VAL A 124 15.48 4.24 2.57
N VAL A 125 14.57 3.30 2.34
CA VAL A 125 14.59 2.44 1.15
C VAL A 125 14.35 3.25 -0.13
N SER A 126 13.49 4.29 -0.06
CA SER A 126 13.28 5.23 -1.18
C SER A 126 14.53 6.06 -1.49
N ASP A 127 15.19 6.60 -0.44
CA ASP A 127 16.41 7.38 -0.58
C ASP A 127 17.56 6.53 -1.14
N LEU A 128 17.71 5.29 -0.65
CA LEU A 128 18.70 4.34 -1.15
C LEU A 128 18.49 4.04 -2.63
N HIS A 129 17.25 3.80 -3.06
CA HIS A 129 16.96 3.51 -4.46
C HIS A 129 17.29 4.71 -5.35
N PHE A 130 16.95 5.93 -4.89
CA PHE A 130 17.36 7.16 -5.55
C PHE A 130 18.89 7.26 -5.65
N LEU A 131 19.62 7.04 -4.55
CA LEU A 131 21.07 7.11 -4.54
C LEU A 131 21.70 6.06 -5.47
N ALA A 132 21.25 4.82 -5.45
CA ALA A 132 21.78 3.79 -6.34
C ALA A 132 21.48 4.06 -7.83
N PHE A 133 20.33 4.70 -8.12
CA PHE A 133 19.97 5.06 -9.49
C PHE A 133 20.83 6.20 -10.05
N TYR A 134 21.17 7.20 -9.23
CA TYR A 134 21.91 8.39 -9.66
C TYR A 134 23.41 8.35 -9.36
N ASN A 135 23.87 7.50 -8.44
CA ASN A 135 25.26 7.34 -8.03
C ASN A 135 25.83 5.98 -8.48
N ILE A 136 26.08 5.89 -9.80
CA ILE A 136 26.28 4.61 -10.52
C ILE A 136 27.67 3.98 -10.28
N GLN A 137 28.67 4.72 -9.81
CA GLN A 137 30.05 4.24 -9.91
C GLN A 137 30.48 3.22 -8.85
N ASP A 138 29.85 3.22 -7.66
CA ASP A 138 30.34 2.40 -6.54
C ASP A 138 29.28 1.57 -5.80
N ILE A 139 27.98 1.83 -6.03
CA ILE A 139 26.88 1.26 -5.25
C ILE A 139 25.84 0.63 -6.17
N GLN A 140 25.45 -0.61 -5.89
CA GLN A 140 24.38 -1.32 -6.59
C GLN A 140 23.41 -1.96 -5.60
N PHE A 141 22.17 -2.14 -6.01
CA PHE A 141 21.16 -2.88 -5.24
C PHE A 141 21.25 -4.36 -5.52
N GLY A 142 21.22 -5.17 -4.46
CA GLY A 142 20.88 -6.58 -4.55
C GLY A 142 19.41 -6.76 -4.95
N SER A 143 19.12 -7.87 -5.63
CA SER A 143 17.75 -8.26 -5.99
C SER A 143 16.78 -8.31 -4.80
N ASP A 144 17.27 -8.61 -3.60
CA ASP A 144 16.52 -8.59 -2.34
C ASP A 144 16.06 -7.18 -1.96
N LEU A 145 16.99 -6.22 -1.87
CA LEU A 145 16.67 -4.83 -1.52
C LEU A 145 15.81 -4.16 -2.59
N LEU A 146 16.04 -4.48 -3.87
CA LEU A 146 15.21 -3.99 -4.97
C LEU A 146 13.77 -4.50 -4.87
N PHE A 147 13.57 -5.78 -4.53
CA PHE A 147 12.25 -6.33 -4.26
C PHE A 147 11.56 -5.58 -3.11
N TRP A 148 12.27 -5.38 -1.99
CA TRP A 148 11.71 -4.67 -0.83
C TRP A 148 11.37 -3.21 -1.14
N TYR A 149 12.14 -2.52 -1.99
CA TYR A 149 11.78 -1.20 -2.48
C TYR A 149 10.41 -1.22 -3.19
N HIS A 150 10.20 -2.13 -4.15
CA HIS A 150 8.92 -2.21 -4.85
C HIS A 150 7.76 -2.59 -3.93
N TYR A 151 7.98 -3.52 -3.00
CA TYR A 151 6.98 -3.92 -2.02
C TYR A 151 6.59 -2.74 -1.10
N VAL A 152 7.57 -1.99 -0.61
CA VAL A 152 7.35 -0.79 0.22
C VAL A 152 6.59 0.29 -0.52
N GLN A 153 6.90 0.55 -1.80
CA GLN A 153 6.15 1.54 -2.59
C GLN A 153 4.69 1.13 -2.77
N PHE A 154 4.43 -0.15 -3.03
CA PHE A 154 3.09 -0.68 -3.09
C PHE A 154 2.37 -0.54 -1.74
N PHE A 155 2.99 -0.96 -0.63
CA PHE A 155 2.35 -0.91 0.68
C PHE A 155 2.09 0.53 1.14
N ARG A 156 2.93 1.48 0.75
CA ARG A 156 2.72 2.90 0.97
C ARG A 156 1.38 3.39 0.41
N GLU A 157 0.89 2.83 -0.71
CA GLU A 157 -0.44 3.17 -1.24
C GLU A 157 -1.57 2.76 -0.28
N ILE A 158 -1.44 1.59 0.37
CA ILE A 158 -2.41 1.10 1.37
C ILE A 158 -2.47 2.04 2.57
N LEU A 159 -1.31 2.51 3.04
CA LEU A 159 -1.21 3.49 4.13
C LEU A 159 -1.81 4.84 3.76
N LEU A 160 -1.52 5.36 2.57
CA LEU A 160 -2.01 6.67 2.12
C LEU A 160 -3.53 6.70 1.88
N LYS A 161 -4.13 5.54 1.59
CA LYS A 161 -5.56 5.39 1.34
C LYS A 161 -6.35 4.95 2.59
N ASP A 162 -5.71 4.90 3.75
CA ASP A 162 -6.32 4.48 5.02
C ASP A 162 -7.07 3.14 4.93
N GLN A 163 -6.52 2.17 4.17
CA GLN A 163 -7.15 0.88 3.93
C GLN A 163 -6.86 -0.14 5.04
N TYR A 164 -7.15 0.26 6.27
CA TYR A 164 -6.95 -0.53 7.48
C TYR A 164 -7.94 -0.11 8.56
N ILE A 165 -8.22 -1.01 9.51
CA ILE A 165 -9.15 -0.77 10.63
C ILE A 165 -8.51 -1.16 11.97
N PRO A 166 -8.96 -0.57 13.09
CA PRO A 166 -8.65 -1.09 14.42
C PRO A 166 -9.13 -2.53 14.57
N ALA A 167 -8.27 -3.40 15.07
CA ALA A 167 -8.52 -4.83 15.13
C ALA A 167 -8.23 -5.45 16.48
N LEU A 168 -8.92 -6.55 16.77
CA LEU A 168 -8.72 -7.34 17.97
C LEU A 168 -8.31 -8.77 17.57
N THR A 169 -7.09 -9.17 17.90
CA THR A 169 -6.58 -10.52 17.65
C THR A 169 -6.81 -11.38 18.89
N TYR A 170 -7.43 -12.54 18.70
CA TYR A 170 -7.74 -13.49 19.78
C TYR A 170 -6.81 -14.71 19.70
N ARG A 171 -6.22 -15.09 20.84
CA ARG A 171 -5.50 -16.37 21.00
C ARG A 171 -6.02 -17.14 22.20
N GLU A 172 -6.41 -18.37 21.94
CA GLU A 172 -6.74 -19.33 22.97
C GLU A 172 -5.47 -19.96 23.54
N LEU A 173 -5.26 -19.85 24.85
CA LEU A 173 -4.11 -20.44 25.51
C LEU A 173 -4.43 -21.86 25.97
N LYS A 174 -3.44 -22.74 25.91
CA LYS A 174 -3.56 -24.08 26.50
C LYS A 174 -3.85 -23.95 28.00
N PRO A 175 -4.85 -24.68 28.53
CA PRO A 175 -5.20 -24.58 29.94
C PRO A 175 -4.01 -25.02 30.81
N LYS A 176 -3.55 -24.16 31.72
CA LYS A 176 -2.67 -24.58 32.81
C LYS A 176 -3.46 -25.55 33.69
N LYS A 177 -2.84 -26.70 34.03
CA LYS A 177 -3.48 -27.85 34.71
C LYS A 177 -4.47 -27.42 35.81
N ARG A 178 -5.68 -28.01 35.79
CA ARG A 178 -6.83 -27.88 36.72
C ARG A 178 -7.79 -26.69 36.58
N SER A 179 -7.63 -25.77 35.62
CA SER A 179 -8.68 -24.78 35.33
C SER A 179 -9.75 -25.32 34.36
N LYS A 180 -11.04 -25.20 34.71
CA LYS A 180 -12.17 -25.43 33.77
C LYS A 180 -12.32 -24.31 32.73
N LYS A 181 -11.72 -23.15 32.95
CA LYS A 181 -11.81 -21.97 32.08
C LYS A 181 -10.55 -21.90 31.23
N ILE A 182 -10.73 -21.93 29.91
CA ILE A 182 -9.64 -21.80 28.96
C ILE A 182 -9.20 -20.33 28.98
N PRO A 183 -7.94 -20.01 29.35
CA PRO A 183 -7.47 -18.64 29.32
C PRO A 183 -7.37 -18.17 27.87
N SER A 184 -7.76 -16.93 27.62
CA SER A 184 -7.64 -16.27 26.32
C SER A 184 -6.85 -14.97 26.46
N GLU A 185 -6.11 -14.64 25.42
CA GLU A 185 -5.44 -13.36 25.25
C GLU A 185 -6.08 -12.64 24.06
N ILE A 186 -6.44 -11.38 24.26
CA ILE A 186 -6.97 -10.51 23.21
C ILE A 186 -6.01 -9.33 23.11
N TYR A 187 -5.53 -9.06 21.90
CA TYR A 187 -4.66 -7.93 21.63
C TYR A 187 -5.29 -6.95 20.66
N PRO A 188 -5.27 -5.65 20.97
CA PRO A 188 -5.61 -4.63 20.01
C PRO A 188 -4.43 -4.34 19.08
N GLY A 189 -4.75 -4.11 17.83
CA GLY A 189 -3.81 -3.80 16.78
C GLY A 189 -4.55 -3.25 15.57
N TRP A 190 -4.01 -3.51 14.39
CA TRP A 190 -4.57 -3.01 13.14
C TRP A 190 -4.66 -4.13 12.13
N GLU A 191 -5.78 -4.18 11.41
CA GLU A 191 -6.02 -5.14 10.35
C GLU A 191 -6.04 -4.39 9.01
N ILE A 192 -5.30 -4.89 8.04
CA ILE A 192 -5.31 -4.37 6.67
C ILE A 192 -6.60 -4.83 5.99
N VAL A 193 -7.40 -3.89 5.51
CA VAL A 193 -8.68 -4.16 4.84
C VAL A 193 -8.62 -3.63 3.43
N SER A 194 -8.02 -4.44 2.54
CA SER A 194 -7.88 -4.08 1.13
C SER A 194 -7.85 -5.32 0.24
N SER A 195 -8.77 -5.38 -0.73
CA SER A 195 -8.75 -6.39 -1.78
C SER A 195 -7.54 -6.21 -2.72
N GLN A 196 -7.11 -4.96 -2.94
CA GLN A 196 -5.89 -4.64 -3.67
C GLN A 196 -4.67 -5.19 -2.94
N TYR A 197 -4.65 -5.10 -1.60
CA TYR A 197 -3.57 -5.70 -0.80
C TYR A 197 -3.49 -7.21 -1.02
N GLU A 198 -4.60 -7.93 -0.83
CA GLU A 198 -4.64 -9.39 -0.95
C GLU A 198 -4.28 -9.91 -2.35
N SER A 199 -4.76 -9.23 -3.40
CA SER A 199 -4.46 -9.60 -4.79
C SER A 199 -3.00 -9.36 -5.14
N ARG A 200 -2.44 -8.20 -4.77
CA ARG A 200 -1.03 -7.88 -5.04
C ARG A 200 -0.07 -8.69 -4.17
N LEU A 201 -0.43 -9.01 -2.94
CA LEU A 201 0.38 -9.84 -2.05
C LEU A 201 0.72 -11.18 -2.72
N LYS A 202 -0.25 -11.84 -3.36
CA LYS A 202 -0.02 -13.08 -4.12
C LYS A 202 1.01 -12.91 -5.23
N GLN A 203 0.94 -11.81 -5.98
CA GLN A 203 1.93 -11.50 -7.03
C GLN A 203 3.33 -11.29 -6.43
N PHE A 204 3.44 -10.55 -5.32
CA PHE A 204 4.71 -10.35 -4.64
C PHE A 204 5.28 -11.63 -4.04
N VAL A 205 4.45 -12.56 -3.57
CA VAL A 205 4.90 -13.89 -3.13
C VAL A 205 5.57 -14.66 -4.27
N GLU A 206 5.03 -14.59 -5.49
CA GLU A 206 5.63 -15.21 -6.67
C GLU A 206 6.94 -14.54 -7.06
N TRP A 207 7.00 -13.20 -7.03
CA TRP A 207 8.18 -12.42 -7.41
C TRP A 207 9.29 -12.37 -6.35
N MET A 208 8.99 -12.69 -5.09
CA MET A 208 9.94 -12.56 -3.99
C MET A 208 11.17 -13.44 -4.17
N PRO A 209 12.39 -12.87 -4.26
CA PRO A 209 13.62 -13.63 -4.29
C PRO A 209 13.78 -14.47 -3.01
N ILE A 210 14.37 -15.66 -3.13
CA ILE A 210 14.64 -16.53 -1.97
C ILE A 210 15.60 -15.84 -0.98
N ALA A 211 16.50 -14.98 -1.47
CA ALA A 211 17.40 -14.20 -0.62
C ALA A 211 16.68 -13.35 0.44
N CYS A 212 15.42 -12.97 0.22
CA CYS A 212 14.64 -12.24 1.22
C CYS A 212 14.21 -13.12 2.42
N THR A 213 14.18 -14.45 2.28
CA THR A 213 13.64 -15.36 3.31
C THR A 213 14.71 -16.06 4.15
N THR A 214 15.98 -15.65 4.01
CA THR A 214 17.13 -16.34 4.60
C THR A 214 17.71 -15.66 5.83
N GLY A 215 17.17 -14.51 6.25
CA GLY A 215 17.64 -13.74 7.41
C GLY A 215 17.00 -14.19 8.72
N PHE A 216 17.82 -14.33 9.77
CA PHE A 216 17.40 -14.78 11.09
C PHE A 216 18.10 -13.97 12.19
N GLU A 217 17.38 -13.65 13.27
CA GLU A 217 17.98 -13.11 14.48
C GLU A 217 18.91 -14.14 15.13
N LYS A 218 18.38 -15.35 15.34
CA LYS A 218 19.12 -16.53 15.83
C LYS A 218 18.79 -17.72 14.94
N LEU A 219 19.81 -18.49 14.58
CA LEU A 219 19.64 -19.69 13.77
C LEU A 219 19.64 -20.94 14.67
N ASP A 220 18.53 -21.67 14.66
CA ASP A 220 18.36 -22.95 15.34
C ASP A 220 18.51 -24.12 14.34
N ARG A 221 18.74 -25.34 14.82
CA ARG A 221 18.86 -26.53 13.94
C ARG A 221 17.58 -26.82 13.13
N SER A 222 16.44 -26.29 13.55
CA SER A 222 15.15 -26.39 12.88
C SER A 222 14.81 -25.18 11.99
N SER A 223 15.69 -24.16 11.92
CA SER A 223 15.45 -22.97 11.12
C SER A 223 15.38 -23.34 9.64
N GLN A 224 14.21 -23.12 9.06
CA GLN A 224 13.94 -23.24 7.62
C GLN A 224 13.76 -21.85 7.03
N LEU A 225 13.85 -21.75 5.70
CA LEU A 225 13.51 -20.53 4.99
C LEU A 225 12.11 -20.06 5.39
N TRP A 226 11.96 -18.77 5.63
CA TRP A 226 10.66 -18.19 5.96
C TRP A 226 9.66 -18.41 4.82
N ASN A 227 8.41 -18.71 5.17
CA ASN A 227 7.33 -18.69 4.20
C ASN A 227 7.16 -17.25 3.69
N LYS A 228 7.17 -17.09 2.37
CA LYS A 228 7.13 -15.78 1.70
C LYS A 228 5.88 -14.98 2.06
N GLU A 229 4.71 -15.63 2.05
CA GLU A 229 3.44 -14.95 2.33
C GLU A 229 3.38 -14.48 3.78
N THR A 230 3.73 -15.34 4.75
CA THR A 230 3.72 -14.97 6.16
C THR A 230 4.73 -13.86 6.45
N LEU A 231 5.90 -13.90 5.82
CA LEU A 231 6.94 -12.89 6.01
C LEU A 231 6.50 -11.51 5.48
N LEU A 232 5.87 -11.47 4.30
CA LEU A 232 5.33 -10.23 3.74
C LEU A 232 4.16 -9.68 4.57
N ARG A 233 3.25 -10.54 5.05
CA ARG A 233 2.16 -10.14 5.95
C ARG A 233 2.68 -9.55 7.25
N HIS A 234 3.61 -10.26 7.90
CA HIS A 234 4.24 -9.79 9.13
C HIS A 234 4.94 -8.43 8.92
N PHE A 235 5.69 -8.26 7.83
CA PHE A 235 6.29 -6.97 7.50
C PHE A 235 5.22 -5.87 7.35
N SER A 236 4.15 -6.13 6.60
CA SER A 236 3.07 -5.16 6.39
C SER A 236 2.40 -4.75 7.71
N GLU A 237 2.11 -5.72 8.58
CA GLU A 237 1.47 -5.50 9.87
C GLU A 237 2.36 -4.66 10.80
N CYS A 238 3.65 -4.99 10.92
CA CYS A 238 4.60 -4.20 11.69
C CYS A 238 4.78 -2.80 11.11
N LEU A 239 4.91 -2.66 9.79
CA LEU A 239 5.09 -1.37 9.15
C LEU A 239 3.86 -0.47 9.30
N LEU A 240 2.65 -1.03 9.23
CA LEU A 240 1.40 -0.31 9.53
C LEU A 240 1.38 0.16 10.98
N HIS A 241 1.67 -0.74 11.92
CA HIS A 241 1.73 -0.41 13.33
C HIS A 241 2.72 0.74 13.58
N ASP A 242 3.95 0.63 13.09
CA ASP A 242 4.99 1.65 13.26
C ASP A 242 4.61 3.00 12.64
N ALA A 243 4.03 2.99 11.44
CA ALA A 243 3.58 4.22 10.79
C ALA A 243 2.52 4.96 11.63
N LEU A 244 1.57 4.23 12.20
CA LEU A 244 0.52 4.79 13.06
C LEU A 244 1.07 5.28 14.40
N MET A 245 1.97 4.50 15.02
CA MET A 245 2.62 4.86 16.28
C MET A 245 3.50 6.10 16.17
N GLN A 246 4.13 6.32 15.02
CA GLN A 246 4.98 7.49 14.77
C GLN A 246 4.17 8.73 14.33
N THR A 247 2.86 8.59 14.09
CA THR A 247 2.02 9.70 13.66
C THR A 247 1.72 10.64 14.84
N ALA A 248 2.09 11.91 14.68
CA ALA A 248 1.84 12.92 15.71
C ALA A 248 0.35 13.29 15.76
N LEU A 249 -0.32 12.94 16.86
CA LEU A 249 -1.73 13.23 17.08
C LEU A 249 -1.91 14.49 17.95
N PRO A 250 -2.81 15.42 17.59
CA PRO A 250 -3.14 16.56 18.45
C PRO A 250 -3.72 16.10 19.78
N ALA A 251 -3.33 16.75 20.90
CA ALA A 251 -3.82 16.39 22.23
C ALA A 251 -5.35 16.41 22.37
N VAL A 252 -6.03 17.28 21.61
CA VAL A 252 -7.50 17.34 21.55
C VAL A 252 -8.08 16.04 20.99
N PHE A 253 -7.44 15.45 19.97
CA PHE A 253 -7.87 14.18 19.39
C PHE A 253 -7.59 13.03 20.35
N THR A 254 -6.40 12.98 20.96
CA THR A 254 -6.04 11.96 21.96
C THR A 254 -7.07 11.90 23.10
N ARG A 255 -7.54 13.04 23.61
CA ARG A 255 -8.59 13.11 24.63
C ARG A 255 -9.95 12.58 24.14
N LYS A 256 -10.29 12.77 22.86
CA LYS A 256 -11.55 12.23 22.31
C LYS A 256 -11.55 10.70 22.22
N ILE A 257 -10.39 10.10 21.99
CA ILE A 257 -10.26 8.65 21.78
C ILE A 257 -9.88 7.87 23.04
N GLU A 258 -9.57 8.54 24.16
CA GLU A 258 -8.99 7.96 25.39
C GLU A 258 -9.70 6.68 25.90
N ASN A 259 -11.02 6.59 25.75
CA ASN A 259 -11.82 5.44 26.21
C ASN A 259 -12.34 4.56 25.06
N SER A 260 -11.70 4.60 23.91
CA SER A 260 -12.11 3.88 22.70
C SER A 260 -11.12 2.80 22.29
N LEU A 261 -11.59 1.84 21.48
CA LEU A 261 -10.77 0.82 20.84
C LEU A 261 -9.57 1.41 20.07
N ILE A 262 -9.73 2.61 19.51
CA ILE A 262 -8.65 3.28 18.77
C ILE A 262 -7.48 3.64 19.69
N ALA A 263 -7.77 4.14 20.90
CA ALA A 263 -6.71 4.39 21.88
C ALA A 263 -6.05 3.10 22.35
N ASP A 264 -6.83 2.03 22.52
CA ASP A 264 -6.29 0.70 22.84
C ASP A 264 -5.29 0.25 21.74
N CYS A 265 -5.64 0.39 20.46
CA CYS A 265 -4.77 0.01 19.33
C CYS A 265 -3.54 0.92 19.15
N LEU A 266 -3.57 2.16 19.65
CA LEU A 266 -2.48 3.13 19.54
C LEU A 266 -1.56 3.19 20.76
N TYR A 267 -2.01 2.77 21.95
CA TYR A 267 -1.26 3.08 23.18
C TYR A 267 -0.97 1.89 24.08
N LEU A 268 -1.65 0.75 23.94
CA LEU A 268 -1.47 -0.39 24.85
C LEU A 268 -0.04 -0.94 24.90
N ASN A 269 0.74 -0.77 23.84
CA ASN A 269 2.14 -1.21 23.79
C ASN A 269 3.15 -0.12 24.21
N THR A 270 2.70 1.07 24.60
CA THR A 270 3.60 2.09 25.14
C THR A 270 3.78 1.86 26.63
N THR A 271 5.02 1.63 27.06
CA THR A 271 5.47 1.69 28.48
C THR A 271 5.16 3.03 29.16
N LYS A 272 4.52 3.96 28.46
CA LYS A 272 4.06 5.28 28.92
C LYS A 272 2.66 5.24 29.55
N LEU A 273 1.89 4.16 29.40
CA LEU A 273 0.70 3.96 30.22
C LEU A 273 1.14 3.55 31.64
N PRO A 274 0.67 4.24 32.69
CA PRO A 274 0.93 3.80 34.05
C PRO A 274 0.45 2.34 34.22
N PRO A 275 1.13 1.52 35.05
CA PRO A 275 0.86 0.08 35.22
C PRO A 275 -0.57 -0.27 35.72
N PHE A 276 -1.44 0.72 35.88
CA PHE A 276 -2.83 0.59 36.31
C PHE A 276 -3.87 0.65 35.17
N GLN A 277 -3.48 0.83 33.90
CA GLN A 277 -4.41 0.97 32.76
C GLN A 277 -4.15 -0.02 31.60
N SER A 278 -3.61 -1.21 31.88
CA SER A 278 -3.78 -2.35 30.96
C SER A 278 -5.26 -2.73 30.99
N ARG A 279 -6.09 -2.09 30.17
CA ARG A 279 -7.50 -2.44 30.00
C ARG A 279 -7.53 -3.84 29.39
N SER A 280 -7.84 -4.85 30.18
CA SER A 280 -8.10 -6.19 29.65
C SER A 280 -9.37 -6.12 28.80
N ILE A 281 -9.22 -6.35 27.51
CA ILE A 281 -10.34 -6.36 26.57
C ILE A 281 -11.19 -7.60 26.88
N SER A 282 -12.48 -7.41 27.09
CA SER A 282 -13.38 -8.51 27.42
C SER A 282 -13.71 -9.35 26.17
N LEU A 283 -14.01 -10.63 26.38
CA LEU A 283 -14.46 -11.51 25.30
C LEU A 283 -15.76 -10.99 24.64
N GLU A 284 -16.64 -10.36 25.41
CA GLU A 284 -17.87 -9.76 24.89
C GLU A 284 -17.57 -8.59 23.95
N THR A 285 -16.61 -7.74 24.30
CA THR A 285 -16.13 -6.64 23.44
C THR A 285 -15.54 -7.19 22.14
N TYR A 286 -14.75 -8.26 22.21
CA TYR A 286 -14.23 -8.94 21.03
C TYR A 286 -15.35 -9.49 20.13
N GLN A 287 -16.36 -10.15 20.69
CA GLN A 287 -17.49 -10.67 19.92
C GLN A 287 -18.32 -9.56 19.26
N GLN A 288 -18.55 -8.45 19.96
CA GLN A 288 -19.21 -7.28 19.40
C GLN A 288 -18.41 -6.67 18.24
N TRP A 289 -17.09 -6.50 18.43
CA TRP A 289 -16.19 -6.03 17.37
C TRP A 289 -16.18 -6.99 16.18
N GLN A 290 -16.10 -8.30 16.42
CA GLN A 290 -16.09 -9.31 15.36
C GLN A 290 -17.37 -9.26 14.52
N GLY A 291 -18.53 -9.08 15.17
CA GLY A 291 -19.81 -8.89 14.48
C GLY A 291 -19.82 -7.65 13.59
N TRP A 292 -19.27 -6.52 14.09
CA TRP A 292 -19.11 -5.30 13.30
C TRP A 292 -18.12 -5.47 12.14
N GLN A 293 -16.96 -6.07 12.40
CA GLN A 293 -15.90 -6.31 11.40
C GLN A 293 -16.41 -7.18 10.26
N HIS A 294 -17.17 -8.24 10.56
CA HIS A 294 -17.81 -9.07 9.53
C HIS A 294 -18.81 -8.30 8.66
N GLN A 295 -19.56 -7.33 9.20
CA GLN A 295 -20.47 -6.50 8.41
C GLN A 295 -19.71 -5.55 7.47
N VAL A 296 -18.57 -5.01 7.93
CA VAL A 296 -17.76 -4.07 7.14
C VAL A 296 -16.95 -4.80 6.05
N VAL A 297 -16.32 -5.92 6.41
CA VAL A 297 -15.38 -6.65 5.53
C VAL A 297 -16.08 -7.76 4.74
N GLY A 298 -16.97 -8.51 5.39
CA GLY A 298 -17.55 -9.75 4.86
C GLY A 298 -18.48 -9.55 3.67
N ASP A 299 -19.30 -8.50 3.68
CA ASP A 299 -20.26 -8.25 2.58
C ASP A 299 -19.55 -7.76 1.29
N ARG A 300 -18.45 -7.01 1.43
CA ARG A 300 -17.61 -6.59 0.29
C ARG A 300 -16.71 -7.70 -0.24
N ALA A 301 -16.25 -8.62 0.60
CA ALA A 301 -15.40 -9.73 0.17
C ALA A 301 -16.19 -10.83 -0.57
N ASN A 302 -17.46 -11.03 -0.20
CA ASN A 302 -18.33 -12.06 -0.79
C ASN A 302 -19.13 -11.58 -2.01
N SER A 303 -19.12 -10.28 -2.33
CA SER A 303 -19.73 -9.77 -3.56
C SER A 303 -18.82 -10.03 -4.77
N ASN A 304 -19.40 -10.47 -5.89
CA ASN A 304 -18.65 -10.67 -7.15
C ASN A 304 -18.56 -9.37 -7.99
N PHE A 305 -18.91 -8.23 -7.39
CA PHE A 305 -19.00 -6.95 -8.07
C PHE A 305 -18.55 -5.80 -7.17
N ASP A 306 -18.20 -4.68 -7.79
CA ASP A 306 -17.99 -3.39 -7.15
C ASP A 306 -19.14 -2.44 -7.57
N LEU A 307 -19.80 -1.79 -6.61
CA LEU A 307 -20.72 -0.69 -6.92
C LEU A 307 -19.96 0.47 -7.57
N GLY A 308 -20.58 1.06 -8.59
CA GLY A 308 -20.06 2.19 -9.33
C GLY A 308 -21.04 3.35 -9.49
N PHE A 309 -20.46 4.53 -9.68
CA PHE A 309 -21.13 5.81 -9.86
C PHE A 309 -20.64 6.43 -11.15
N LYS A 310 -21.55 6.61 -12.11
CA LYS A 310 -21.23 7.25 -13.39
C LYS A 310 -21.89 8.61 -13.46
N LEU A 311 -21.06 9.64 -13.55
CA LEU A 311 -21.54 11.00 -13.75
C LEU A 311 -21.81 11.23 -15.24
N ILE A 312 -23.08 11.44 -15.56
CA ILE A 312 -23.57 11.79 -16.89
C ILE A 312 -23.67 13.31 -16.97
N GLU A 313 -23.02 13.86 -17.98
CA GLU A 313 -23.03 15.28 -18.28
C GLU A 313 -24.42 15.75 -18.73
N ALA A 314 -24.77 16.96 -18.32
CA ALA A 314 -25.96 17.66 -18.79
C ALA A 314 -25.94 17.80 -20.33
N SER A 315 -27.12 17.72 -20.93
CA SER A 315 -27.25 17.95 -22.37
C SER A 315 -27.14 19.45 -22.69
N ASN A 316 -26.72 19.82 -23.90
CA ASN A 316 -26.66 21.23 -24.33
C ASN A 316 -28.02 21.95 -24.28
N LEU A 317 -29.13 21.21 -24.19
CA LEU A 317 -30.48 21.74 -24.12
C LEU A 317 -30.93 22.04 -22.69
N ASP A 318 -30.31 21.40 -21.70
CA ASP A 318 -30.62 21.56 -20.28
C ASP A 318 -29.32 21.42 -19.47
N LEU A 319 -28.68 22.57 -19.20
CA LEU A 319 -27.38 22.67 -18.54
C LEU A 319 -27.41 22.24 -17.06
N GLU A 320 -28.59 22.06 -16.48
CA GLU A 320 -28.77 21.65 -15.08
C GLU A 320 -29.10 20.16 -14.94
N ALA A 321 -29.33 19.43 -16.03
CA ALA A 321 -29.71 18.01 -16.02
C ALA A 321 -28.52 17.05 -15.86
N TRP A 322 -27.69 17.25 -14.84
CA TRP A 322 -26.63 16.29 -14.51
C TRP A 322 -27.21 15.09 -13.76
N LYS A 323 -26.72 13.88 -14.07
CA LYS A 323 -27.20 12.65 -13.41
C LYS A 323 -26.03 11.82 -12.90
N LEU A 324 -26.13 11.34 -11.66
CA LEU A 324 -25.26 10.29 -11.14
C LEU A 324 -25.99 8.95 -11.25
N GLU A 325 -25.57 8.12 -12.21
CA GLU A 325 -26.12 6.79 -12.47
C GLU A 325 -25.43 5.74 -11.59
N PHE A 326 -26.22 4.83 -11.01
CA PHE A 326 -25.72 3.69 -10.25
C PHE A 326 -25.52 2.48 -11.16
N LEU A 327 -24.39 1.79 -11.00
CA LEU A 327 -24.05 0.60 -11.79
C LEU A 327 -23.30 -0.42 -10.95
N ALA A 328 -23.32 -1.69 -11.37
CA ALA A 328 -22.47 -2.74 -10.81
C ALA A 328 -21.39 -3.13 -11.82
N VAL A 329 -20.13 -3.24 -11.37
CA VAL A 329 -18.99 -3.67 -12.19
C VAL A 329 -18.54 -5.05 -11.72
N ALA A 330 -18.43 -6.03 -12.62
CA ALA A 330 -17.96 -7.35 -12.22
C ALA A 330 -16.47 -7.31 -11.81
N LYS A 331 -16.11 -8.01 -10.73
CA LYS A 331 -14.71 -8.08 -10.24
C LYS A 331 -13.81 -8.88 -11.17
N ASP A 332 -14.35 -9.98 -11.74
CA ASP A 332 -13.60 -10.86 -12.65
C ASP A 332 -13.39 -10.23 -14.03
N ASP A 333 -14.29 -9.34 -14.45
CA ASP A 333 -14.21 -8.63 -15.73
C ASP A 333 -14.70 -7.17 -15.57
N PRO A 334 -13.78 -6.21 -15.33
CA PRO A 334 -14.11 -4.79 -15.16
C PRO A 334 -14.75 -4.13 -16.40
N SER A 335 -14.72 -4.80 -17.57
CA SER A 335 -15.40 -4.32 -18.77
C SER A 335 -16.91 -4.57 -18.72
N LEU A 336 -17.34 -5.56 -17.93
CA LEU A 336 -18.75 -5.90 -17.72
C LEU A 336 -19.36 -4.95 -16.67
N LYS A 337 -20.16 -4.00 -17.17
CA LYS A 337 -20.86 -2.99 -16.37
C LYS A 337 -22.37 -3.16 -16.56
N LEU A 338 -23.09 -3.23 -15.45
CA LEU A 338 -24.55 -3.36 -15.43
C LEU A 338 -25.14 -2.07 -14.85
N SER A 339 -25.88 -1.30 -15.65
CA SER A 339 -26.67 -0.19 -15.11
C SER A 339 -27.79 -0.74 -14.22
N LEU A 340 -28.02 -0.08 -13.07
CA LEU A 340 -29.17 -0.44 -12.24
C LEU A 340 -30.50 -0.06 -12.91
N ASP A 341 -30.50 0.96 -13.77
CA ASP A 341 -31.67 1.30 -14.60
C ASP A 341 -32.08 0.09 -15.45
N ASP A 342 -31.15 -0.44 -16.25
CA ASP A 342 -31.38 -1.64 -17.04
C ASP A 342 -31.83 -2.81 -16.15
N TYR A 343 -31.11 -3.06 -15.05
CA TYR A 343 -31.37 -4.19 -14.16
C TYR A 343 -32.79 -4.21 -13.61
N TRP A 344 -33.31 -3.08 -13.12
CA TRP A 344 -34.62 -3.06 -12.49
C TRP A 344 -35.76 -3.39 -13.46
N TYR A 345 -35.62 -3.02 -14.73
CA TYR A 345 -36.58 -3.27 -15.80
C TYR A 345 -36.36 -4.60 -16.56
N LEU A 346 -35.32 -5.38 -16.24
CA LEU A 346 -35.10 -6.70 -16.83
C LEU A 346 -36.20 -7.72 -16.46
N GLU A 347 -36.50 -8.60 -17.40
CA GLU A 347 -37.33 -9.80 -17.17
C GLU A 347 -36.69 -10.75 -16.15
N THR A 348 -37.52 -11.50 -15.42
CA THR A 348 -37.11 -12.41 -14.33
C THR A 348 -36.07 -13.46 -14.77
N LYS A 349 -36.13 -13.94 -16.02
CA LYS A 349 -35.15 -14.89 -16.56
C LYS A 349 -33.74 -14.28 -16.64
N ASN A 350 -33.65 -13.03 -17.11
CA ASN A 350 -32.38 -12.31 -17.25
C ASN A 350 -31.81 -11.93 -15.87
N LYS A 351 -32.66 -11.52 -14.92
CA LYS A 351 -32.25 -11.31 -13.52
C LYS A 351 -31.60 -12.55 -12.90
N THR A 352 -32.09 -13.74 -13.24
CA THR A 352 -31.49 -15.01 -12.76
C THR A 352 -30.08 -15.23 -13.31
N GLN A 353 -29.81 -14.83 -14.56
CA GLN A 353 -28.47 -14.90 -15.14
C GLN A 353 -27.52 -13.89 -14.50
N ILE A 354 -27.98 -12.66 -14.24
CA ILE A 354 -27.20 -11.65 -13.51
C ILE A 354 -26.85 -12.15 -12.10
N ARG A 355 -27.80 -12.74 -11.36
CA ARG A 355 -27.53 -13.34 -10.03
C ARG A 355 -26.52 -14.50 -10.06
N LYS A 356 -26.31 -15.16 -11.22
CA LYS A 356 -25.23 -16.14 -11.37
C LYS A 356 -23.86 -15.50 -11.54
N GLN A 357 -23.77 -14.37 -12.26
CA GLN A 357 -22.51 -13.64 -12.47
C GLN A 357 -22.14 -12.79 -11.25
N PHE A 358 -23.08 -11.99 -10.74
CA PHE A 358 -22.85 -10.98 -9.70
C PHE A 358 -23.12 -11.48 -8.27
N GLY A 359 -23.71 -12.67 -8.12
CA GLY A 359 -23.99 -13.30 -6.83
C GLY A 359 -25.48 -13.45 -6.52
N LYS A 360 -25.83 -14.48 -5.73
CA LYS A 360 -27.23 -14.85 -5.47
C LYS A 360 -28.02 -13.77 -4.72
N GLU A 361 -27.35 -13.03 -3.83
CA GLU A 361 -27.95 -11.96 -3.02
C GLU A 361 -27.72 -10.56 -3.63
N PHE A 362 -27.53 -10.45 -4.95
CA PHE A 362 -27.18 -9.20 -5.65
C PHE A 362 -27.99 -7.96 -5.19
N GLU A 363 -29.32 -8.06 -5.13
CA GLU A 363 -30.20 -6.94 -4.73
C GLU A 363 -29.97 -6.48 -3.28
N LYS A 364 -29.72 -7.42 -2.36
CA LYS A 364 -29.42 -7.08 -0.97
C LYS A 364 -28.05 -6.45 -0.86
N SER A 365 -27.04 -7.02 -1.53
CA SER A 365 -25.67 -6.50 -1.53
C SER A 365 -25.59 -5.10 -2.14
N ILE A 366 -26.25 -4.84 -3.27
CA ILE A 366 -26.21 -3.52 -3.92
C ILE A 366 -26.88 -2.44 -3.06
N LEU A 367 -28.00 -2.76 -2.42
CA LEU A 367 -28.70 -1.82 -1.53
C LEU A 367 -27.88 -1.51 -0.28
N LEU A 368 -27.21 -2.52 0.28
CA LEU A 368 -26.31 -2.35 1.41
C LEU A 368 -25.10 -1.48 1.03
N GLU A 369 -24.48 -1.75 -0.12
CA GLU A 369 -23.34 -0.97 -0.63
C GLU A 369 -23.72 0.49 -0.92
N LEU A 370 -24.92 0.73 -1.47
CA LEU A 370 -25.46 2.08 -1.66
C LEU A 370 -25.70 2.78 -0.32
N GLY A 371 -26.22 2.08 0.69
CA GLY A 371 -26.37 2.60 2.05
C GLY A 371 -25.03 2.98 2.69
N TYR A 372 -23.98 2.17 2.48
CA TYR A 372 -22.63 2.52 2.93
C TYR A 372 -22.06 3.72 2.17
N ALA A 373 -22.24 3.78 0.84
CA ALA A 373 -21.79 4.91 0.04
C ALA A 373 -22.51 6.21 0.45
N ALA A 374 -23.79 6.13 0.81
CA ALA A 374 -24.58 7.27 1.29
C ALA A 374 -24.08 7.84 2.63
N ARG A 375 -23.29 7.09 3.41
CA ARG A 375 -22.60 7.64 4.59
C ARG A 375 -21.40 8.51 4.22
N MET A 376 -20.80 8.27 3.05
CA MET A 376 -19.67 9.03 2.52
C MET A 376 -20.15 10.21 1.67
N TYR A 377 -21.17 9.98 0.84
CA TYR A 377 -21.82 10.99 0.00
C TYR A 377 -23.33 11.02 0.27
N PRO A 378 -23.80 11.85 1.24
CA PRO A 378 -25.20 11.86 1.70
C PRO A 378 -26.26 12.08 0.62
N LYS A 379 -25.92 12.70 -0.51
CA LYS A 379 -26.89 12.92 -1.61
C LYS A 379 -27.39 11.61 -2.22
N ILE A 380 -26.68 10.50 -2.07
CA ILE A 380 -27.13 9.16 -2.49
C ILE A 380 -28.46 8.77 -1.84
N TRP A 381 -28.78 9.27 -0.65
CA TRP A 381 -30.05 9.01 0.01
C TRP A 381 -31.26 9.39 -0.86
N SER A 382 -31.18 10.50 -1.60
CA SER A 382 -32.25 10.90 -2.52
C SER A 382 -32.50 9.88 -3.64
N GLY A 383 -31.44 9.22 -4.12
CA GLY A 383 -31.54 8.15 -5.11
C GLY A 383 -32.09 6.83 -4.55
N LEU A 384 -32.11 6.68 -3.22
CA LEU A 384 -32.64 5.53 -2.48
C LEU A 384 -34.10 5.70 -2.03
N GLU A 385 -34.75 6.83 -2.32
CA GLU A 385 -36.15 7.09 -1.94
C GLU A 385 -37.18 6.27 -2.75
N THR A 386 -36.72 5.50 -3.73
CA THR A 386 -37.55 4.66 -4.61
C THR A 386 -37.33 3.18 -4.34
N ASP A 387 -38.29 2.34 -4.72
CA ASP A 387 -38.16 0.88 -4.67
C ASP A 387 -37.13 0.32 -5.68
N LYS A 388 -36.68 1.16 -6.62
CA LYS A 388 -35.78 0.83 -7.72
C LYS A 388 -34.72 1.93 -7.87
N PRO A 389 -33.67 1.93 -7.04
CA PRO A 389 -32.66 2.98 -7.09
C PRO A 389 -31.84 2.90 -8.38
N ILE A 390 -31.96 3.93 -9.22
CA ILE A 390 -31.27 4.03 -10.52
C ILE A 390 -30.16 5.10 -10.53
N GLY A 391 -30.17 6.01 -9.55
CA GLY A 391 -29.29 7.16 -9.50
C GLY A 391 -29.96 8.37 -8.86
N LEU A 392 -29.32 9.54 -9.00
CA LEU A 392 -29.90 10.82 -8.60
C LEU A 392 -29.59 11.92 -9.62
N GLN A 393 -30.42 12.96 -9.61
CA GLN A 393 -30.16 14.19 -10.35
C GLN A 393 -29.26 15.10 -9.52
N LEU A 394 -28.38 15.81 -10.19
CA LEU A 394 -27.46 16.78 -9.62
C LEU A 394 -27.63 18.09 -10.40
N THR A 395 -27.51 19.21 -9.72
CA THR A 395 -27.31 20.49 -10.41
C THR A 395 -25.86 20.64 -10.86
N LEU A 396 -25.56 21.62 -11.72
CA LEU A 396 -24.19 21.89 -12.18
C LEU A 396 -23.21 22.11 -11.01
N SER A 397 -23.62 22.88 -10.01
CA SER A 397 -22.81 23.16 -8.81
C SER A 397 -22.48 21.88 -8.04
N GLU A 398 -23.44 20.98 -7.93
CA GLU A 398 -23.29 19.72 -7.19
C GLU A 398 -22.49 18.68 -7.99
N ALA A 399 -22.63 18.66 -9.31
CA ALA A 399 -21.78 17.85 -10.17
C ALA A 399 -20.32 18.32 -10.08
N PHE A 400 -20.08 19.62 -10.01
CA PHE A 400 -18.74 20.17 -9.82
C PHE A 400 -18.16 19.84 -8.43
N GLU A 401 -18.96 19.99 -7.37
CA GLU A 401 -18.61 19.57 -6.01
C GLU A 401 -18.24 18.07 -5.96
N PHE A 402 -19.06 17.23 -6.59
CA PHE A 402 -18.81 15.79 -6.72
C PHE A 402 -17.47 15.51 -7.41
N LEU A 403 -17.19 16.15 -8.54
CA LEU A 403 -15.94 15.97 -9.30
C LEU A 403 -14.69 16.43 -8.54
N LYS A 404 -14.84 17.45 -7.68
CA LYS A 404 -13.73 18.03 -6.94
C LYS A 404 -13.40 17.23 -5.68
N GLU A 405 -14.41 16.73 -4.97
CA GLU A 405 -14.25 16.19 -3.63
C GLU A 405 -14.78 14.74 -3.51
N SER A 406 -16.08 14.53 -3.77
CA SER A 406 -16.73 13.25 -3.43
C SER A 406 -16.34 12.07 -4.34
N ALA A 407 -16.03 12.32 -5.61
CA ALA A 407 -15.63 11.30 -6.58
C ALA A 407 -14.41 10.51 -6.09
N TRP A 408 -13.38 11.23 -5.62
CA TRP A 408 -12.13 10.64 -5.14
C TRP A 408 -12.33 9.86 -3.85
N VAL A 409 -13.13 10.39 -2.93
CA VAL A 409 -13.46 9.72 -1.65
C VAL A 409 -14.18 8.38 -1.90
N LEU A 410 -15.14 8.35 -2.84
CA LEU A 410 -15.82 7.12 -3.21
C LEU A 410 -14.88 6.12 -3.91
N GLU A 411 -14.04 6.60 -4.82
CA GLU A 411 -13.06 5.76 -5.52
C GLU A 411 -12.05 5.12 -4.57
N ASP A 412 -11.48 5.89 -3.64
CA ASP A 412 -10.54 5.37 -2.63
C ASP A 412 -11.21 4.43 -1.63
N SER A 413 -12.52 4.60 -1.41
CA SER A 413 -13.34 3.68 -0.59
C SER A 413 -13.68 2.36 -1.29
N GLY A 414 -13.18 2.15 -2.52
CA GLY A 414 -13.33 0.92 -3.30
C GLY A 414 -14.46 0.94 -4.33
N TYR A 415 -15.19 2.04 -4.48
CA TYR A 415 -16.26 2.16 -5.47
C TYR A 415 -15.69 2.52 -6.85
N LYS A 416 -16.38 2.11 -7.94
CA LYS A 416 -15.96 2.49 -9.30
C LYS A 416 -16.55 3.83 -9.68
N VAL A 417 -15.74 4.86 -9.87
CA VAL A 417 -16.22 6.17 -10.29
C VAL A 417 -15.90 6.42 -11.76
N ILE A 418 -16.92 6.72 -12.56
CA ILE A 418 -16.79 7.03 -13.98
C ILE A 418 -17.17 8.50 -14.18
N ILE A 419 -16.18 9.31 -14.57
CA ILE A 419 -16.32 10.74 -14.81
C ILE A 419 -16.27 11.07 -16.31
N PRO A 420 -16.80 12.23 -16.74
CA PRO A 420 -16.68 12.69 -18.12
C PRO A 420 -15.23 12.78 -18.58
N ALA A 421 -14.97 12.38 -19.82
CA ALA A 421 -13.61 12.23 -20.34
C ALA A 421 -12.78 13.52 -20.27
N TRP A 422 -13.41 14.70 -20.40
CA TRP A 422 -12.75 16.00 -20.36
C TRP A 422 -12.18 16.36 -18.98
N TRP A 423 -12.70 15.80 -17.89
CA TRP A 423 -12.19 16.06 -16.53
C TRP A 423 -10.89 15.31 -16.23
N THR A 424 -10.64 14.22 -16.96
CA THR A 424 -9.43 13.39 -16.79
C THR A 424 -8.16 14.15 -17.20
N PRO A 425 -6.97 13.81 -16.66
CA PRO A 425 -5.70 14.43 -17.06
C PRO A 425 -5.45 14.39 -18.57
N GLU A 426 -5.83 13.28 -19.22
CA GLU A 426 -5.75 13.13 -20.68
C GLU A 426 -6.75 14.03 -21.42
N GLY A 427 -7.99 14.12 -20.92
CA GLY A 427 -9.02 15.01 -21.42
C GLY A 427 -8.61 16.48 -21.33
N ARG A 428 -8.10 16.93 -20.18
CA ARG A 428 -7.58 18.28 -19.98
C ARG A 428 -6.41 18.58 -20.92
N ARG A 429 -5.52 17.62 -21.17
CA ARG A 429 -4.44 17.75 -22.17
C ARG A 429 -5.00 17.90 -23.59
N ARG A 430 -5.98 17.07 -23.97
CA ARG A 430 -6.62 17.15 -25.30
C ARG A 430 -7.40 18.45 -25.50
N ALA A 431 -8.11 18.94 -24.48
CA ALA A 431 -8.77 20.25 -24.50
C ALA A 431 -7.76 21.39 -24.68
N LYS A 432 -6.64 21.37 -23.94
CA LYS A 432 -5.53 22.34 -24.11
C LYS A 432 -4.92 22.29 -25.52
N ILE A 433 -4.81 21.11 -26.13
CA ILE A 433 -4.31 20.96 -27.51
C ILE A 433 -5.33 21.47 -28.53
N ARG A 434 -6.63 21.20 -28.34
CA ARG A 434 -7.71 21.74 -29.19
C ARG A 434 -7.78 23.26 -29.12
N LEU A 435 -7.63 23.86 -27.93
CA LEU A 435 -7.51 25.32 -27.78
C LEU A 435 -6.30 25.87 -28.54
N LYS A 436 -5.17 25.16 -28.58
CA LYS A 436 -4.01 25.53 -29.39
C LYS A 436 -4.19 25.30 -30.90
N ALA A 437 -5.08 24.39 -31.30
CA ALA A 437 -5.27 23.99 -32.69
C ALA A 437 -6.50 24.62 -33.37
N SER A 438 -7.45 25.19 -32.61
CA SER A 438 -8.68 25.83 -33.13
C SER A 438 -8.46 27.25 -33.66
N GLU A 439 -7.21 27.65 -33.94
CA GLU A 439 -6.94 28.80 -34.79
C GLU A 439 -7.06 28.40 -36.27
N LYS A 440 -8.12 28.94 -36.89
CA LYS A 440 -8.51 28.92 -38.32
C LYS A 440 -9.28 27.69 -38.81
N ASN A 441 -10.55 27.95 -39.12
CA ASN A 441 -10.98 28.08 -40.51
C ASN A 441 -12.25 28.95 -40.61
N SER A 442 -12.15 30.08 -41.32
CA SER A 442 -13.31 30.74 -41.92
C SER A 442 -12.90 31.32 -43.28
N PRO A 443 -13.83 31.39 -44.25
CA PRO A 443 -13.53 31.24 -45.66
C PRO A 443 -13.05 32.52 -46.35
N SER A 444 -12.49 32.29 -47.53
CA SER A 444 -11.84 33.23 -48.44
C SER A 444 -12.64 34.48 -48.79
N THR A 445 -11.96 35.63 -48.80
CA THR A 445 -12.13 36.61 -49.87
C THR A 445 -10.78 37.26 -50.19
N SER A 446 -10.44 37.23 -51.47
CA SER A 446 -9.16 37.60 -52.09
C SER A 446 -8.94 39.12 -52.16
N THR A 447 -7.74 39.60 -51.81
CA THR A 447 -6.89 40.42 -52.71
C THR A 447 -5.50 40.71 -52.11
N SER A 448 -4.49 40.35 -52.90
CA SER A 448 -3.10 40.85 -53.00
C SER A 448 -2.29 41.28 -51.76
N SER A 449 -1.26 40.46 -51.49
CA SER A 449 0.14 40.83 -51.19
C SER A 449 0.44 41.89 -50.12
N GLN A 450 0.65 41.45 -48.87
CA GLN A 450 1.91 41.62 -48.13
C GLN A 450 1.79 40.89 -46.78
N SER A 451 2.82 40.13 -46.43
CA SER A 451 2.93 39.36 -45.20
C SER A 451 2.80 40.23 -43.95
N LYS A 452 1.59 40.35 -43.40
CA LYS A 452 1.39 40.83 -42.02
C LYS A 452 1.35 39.62 -41.11
N GLY A 453 2.31 39.58 -40.18
CA GLY A 453 2.55 38.48 -39.26
C GLY A 453 1.30 38.11 -38.45
N TYR A 454 1.23 36.83 -38.08
CA TYR A 454 0.14 36.17 -37.38
C TYR A 454 -0.15 36.71 -35.96
N PHE A 455 0.60 37.71 -35.48
CA PHE A 455 0.53 38.25 -34.11
C PHE A 455 0.35 39.78 -34.11
N SER A 456 -0.85 40.27 -34.41
CA SER A 456 -1.22 41.66 -34.13
C SER A 456 -1.93 41.74 -32.78
N LEU A 457 -1.45 42.60 -31.89
CA LEU A 457 -1.95 42.77 -30.52
C LEU A 457 -3.47 43.07 -30.48
N ASP A 458 -4.00 43.74 -31.49
CA ASP A 458 -5.44 44.02 -31.65
C ASP A 458 -6.31 42.75 -31.80
N ARG A 459 -5.75 41.63 -32.28
CA ARG A 459 -6.44 40.33 -32.35
C ARG A 459 -6.39 39.53 -31.05
N ILE A 460 -5.40 39.81 -30.20
CA ILE A 460 -5.29 39.18 -28.88
C ILE A 460 -6.34 39.76 -27.91
N VAL A 461 -6.79 40.99 -28.16
CA VAL A 461 -7.73 41.73 -27.31
C VAL A 461 -9.20 41.43 -27.65
N GLN A 462 -9.50 40.81 -28.80
CA GLN A 462 -10.84 40.36 -29.15
C GLN A 462 -11.04 38.89 -28.76
N TYR A 463 -11.16 38.62 -27.46
CA TYR A 463 -11.55 37.31 -26.95
C TYR A 463 -12.88 37.43 -26.21
N GLU A 464 -13.90 36.73 -26.71
CA GLU A 464 -15.19 36.56 -26.03
C GLU A 464 -15.07 35.35 -25.09
N TYR A 465 -15.29 35.58 -23.80
CA TYR A 465 -15.17 34.55 -22.77
C TYR A 465 -16.37 33.59 -22.80
N GLU A 466 -16.29 32.51 -23.57
CA GLU A 466 -17.12 31.33 -23.31
C GLU A 466 -16.33 30.32 -22.47
N LEU A 467 -16.60 30.42 -21.17
CA LEU A 467 -16.34 29.49 -20.07
C LEU A 467 -15.59 28.17 -20.41
N SER A 468 -14.33 28.08 -19.99
CA SER A 468 -13.67 26.80 -19.71
C SER A 468 -12.98 26.87 -18.35
N LEU A 469 -13.68 26.40 -17.30
CA LEU A 469 -13.11 26.25 -15.96
C LEU A 469 -12.08 25.10 -15.96
N GLY A 470 -10.93 25.36 -15.32
CA GLY A 470 -9.67 24.59 -15.41
C GLY A 470 -9.55 23.32 -14.58
#